data_AF-A0A818YVP5-F1
#
_entry.id   AF-A0A818YVP5-F1
#
_cell.length_a   1.000
_cell.length_b   1.000
_cell.length_c   1.000
_cell.angle_alpha   90.00
_cell.angle_beta   90.00
_cell.angle_gamma   90.00
#
_symmetry.space_group_name_H-M   'P 1'
#
loop_
_entity.id
_entity.type
_entity.pdbx_description
1 polymer ?
#
loop_
_entity_poly.entity_id
_entity_poly.type
_entity_poly.pdbx_seq_one_letter_code
_entity_poly.pdbx_strand_id
1 'polypeptide(L)' 'MIQLWQSRSCVEKNQHHIHLKVFDQDVGHRDEIGSAKIDLKPIKASATFDDWVKLPKLFGFRSTGEIQKLIFFNKPIQTK' A
#
# COMPACT_ATOMS: atom_id res chain seq x y z
N MET A 1 -3.13 -19.10 9.30
CA MET A 1 -3.81 -18.96 7.99
C MET A 1 -3.41 -17.60 7.43
N ILE A 2 -2.66 -17.54 6.33
CA ILE A 2 -2.23 -16.26 5.74
C ILE A 2 -3.32 -15.84 4.75
N GLN A 3 -4.02 -14.75 5.02
CA GLN A 3 -4.96 -14.16 4.06
C GLN A 3 -4.21 -13.20 3.14
N LEU A 4 -4.31 -13.45 1.83
CA LEU A 4 -3.88 -12.49 0.80
C LEU A 4 -5.03 -11.50 0.57
N TRP A 5 -4.75 -10.22 0.78
CA TRP A 5 -5.73 -9.15 0.56
C TRP A 5 -5.41 -8.40 -0.74
N GLN A 6 -6.37 -8.34 -1.66
CA GLN A 6 -6.24 -7.59 -2.91
C GLN A 6 -7.19 -6.39 -2.91
N SER A 7 -6.65 -5.21 -3.20
CA SER A 7 -7.41 -3.97 -3.36
C SER A 7 -7.22 -3.43 -4.77
N ARG A 8 -8.30 -2.85 -5.32
CA ARG A 8 -8.26 -2.07 -6.56
C ARG A 8 -8.54 -0.62 -6.20
N SER A 9 -7.76 0.29 -6.75
CA SER A 9 -7.94 1.72 -6.53
C SER A 9 -7.70 2.49 -7.82
N CYS A 10 -8.55 3.48 -8.09
CA CYS A 10 -8.36 4.41 -9.19
C CYS A 10 -7.57 5.61 -8.67
N VAL A 11 -6.42 5.90 -9.28
CA VAL A 11 -5.58 7.05 -8.92
C VAL A 11 -5.84 8.15 -9.93
N GLU A 12 -6.23 9.34 -9.45
CA GLU A 12 -6.46 10.50 -10.32
C GLU A 12 -5.17 11.00 -10.98
N LYS A 13 -5.30 11.69 -12.12
CA LYS A 13 -4.20 11.99 -13.06
C LYS A 13 -3.04 12.82 -12.48
N ASN A 14 -3.18 13.39 -11.28
CA ASN A 14 -2.16 14.20 -10.60
C ASN A 14 -1.81 13.70 -9.19
N GLN A 15 -2.29 12.54 -8.79
CA GLN A 15 -1.89 11.93 -7.52
C GLN A 15 -0.64 11.08 -7.73
N HIS A 16 0.35 11.29 -6.87
CA HIS A 16 1.63 10.60 -6.93
C HIS A 16 1.88 9.74 -5.71
N HIS A 17 0.86 9.54 -4.86
CA HIS A 17 1.04 8.79 -3.63
C HIS A 17 -0.13 7.87 -3.35
N ILE A 18 0.17 6.65 -2.90
CA ILE A 18 -0.80 5.76 -2.26
C ILE A 18 -0.56 5.84 -0.75
N HIS A 19 -1.64 6.08 -0.01
CA HIS A 19 -1.65 6.00 1.45
C HIS A 19 -2.16 4.63 1.85
N LEU A 20 -1.32 3.86 2.54
CA LEU A 20 -1.66 2.55 3.07
C LEU A 20 -1.85 2.67 4.57
N LYS A 21 -2.96 2.15 5.07
CA LYS A 21 -3.24 2.02 6.50
C LYS A 21 -3.56 0.56 6.81
N VAL A 22 -3.04 0.08 7.91
CA VAL A 22 -3.16 -1.31 8.36
C VAL A 22 -3.91 -1.29 9.66
N PHE A 23 -4.95 -2.09 9.74
CA PHE A 23 -5.77 -2.20 10.94
C PHE A 23 -5.74 -3.64 11.43
N ASP A 24 -5.73 -3.81 12.74
CA ASP A 24 -6.09 -5.09 13.33
C ASP A 24 -7.60 -5.26 13.25
N GLN A 25 -8.04 -6.47 12.90
CA GLN A 25 -9.46 -6.77 12.76
C GLN A 25 -9.92 -7.64 13.92
N ASP A 26 -10.00 -7.02 15.09
CA ASP A 26 -10.64 -7.61 16.26
C ASP A 26 -12.13 -7.23 16.32
N VAL A 27 -12.95 -8.11 16.87
CA VAL A 27 -14.39 -7.89 16.97
C VAL A 27 -14.66 -6.73 17.94
N GLY A 28 -15.14 -5.61 17.39
CA GLY A 28 -15.55 -4.42 18.17
C GLY A 28 -14.48 -3.34 18.31
N HIS A 29 -13.25 -3.57 17.85
CA HIS A 29 -12.18 -2.56 17.87
C HIS A 29 -11.34 -2.64 16.59
N ARG A 30 -11.10 -1.50 15.94
CA ARG A 30 -10.21 -1.38 14.77
C ARG A 30 -9.01 -0.53 15.15
N ASP A 31 -7.99 -1.19 15.69
CA ASP A 31 -6.73 -0.55 16.03
C ASP A 31 -5.88 -0.30 14.77
N GLU A 32 -5.43 0.94 14.57
CA GLU A 32 -4.43 1.22 13.53
C GLU A 32 -3.09 0.61 13.98
N ILE A 33 -2.58 -0.36 13.22
CA ILE A 33 -1.27 -0.97 13.43
C ILE A 33 -0.16 -0.07 12.90
N GLY A 34 -0.43 0.62 11.78
CA GLY A 34 0.49 1.56 11.18
C GLY A 34 0.06 2.04 9.80
N SER A 35 0.77 3.04 9.31
CA SER A 35 0.50 3.65 8.00
C SER A 35 1.76 3.97 7.22
N ALA A 36 1.68 3.84 5.91
CA ALA A 36 2.78 4.13 5.01
C ALA A 36 2.34 4.93 3.80
N LYS A 37 3.27 5.71 3.26
CA LYS A 37 3.08 6.51 2.06
C LYS A 37 4.01 5.99 0.96
N ILE A 38 3.43 5.61 -0.17
CA ILE A 38 4.17 5.06 -1.31
C ILE A 38 4.17 6.12 -2.41
N ASP A 39 5.35 6.58 -2.83
CA ASP A 39 5.50 7.46 -4.00
C ASP A 39 5.38 6.64 -5.29
N LEU A 40 4.54 7.09 -6.23
CA LEU A 40 4.28 6.46 -7.52
C LEU A 40 5.21 6.98 -8.62
N LYS A 41 6.01 8.02 -8.36
CA LYS A 41 7.01 8.53 -9.33
C LYS A 41 7.96 7.44 -9.84
N PRO A 42 8.55 6.56 -8.99
CA PRO A 42 9.41 5.48 -9.47
C PRO A 42 8.65 4.48 -10.35
N ILE A 43 7.36 4.32 -10.11
CA ILE A 43 6.53 3.32 -10.80
C ILE A 43 6.13 3.78 -12.20
N LYS A 44 6.22 5.08 -12.53
CA LYS A 44 6.02 5.54 -13.92
C LYS A 44 7.02 4.92 -14.91
N ALA A 45 8.18 4.46 -14.44
CA ALA A 45 9.21 3.84 -15.27
C ALA A 45 8.99 2.32 -15.51
N SER A 46 8.23 1.62 -14.66
CA SER A 46 8.05 0.16 -14.72
C SER A 46 6.56 -0.23 -14.63
N ALA A 47 6.15 -1.28 -15.34
CA ALA A 47 4.75 -1.75 -15.30
C ALA A 47 4.38 -2.41 -13.96
N THR A 48 5.38 -2.91 -13.22
CA THR A 48 5.22 -3.63 -11.96
C THR A 48 6.20 -3.09 -10.92
N PHE A 49 5.74 -3.02 -9.67
CA PHE A 49 6.56 -2.63 -8.52
C PHE A 49 6.36 -3.61 -7.37
N ASP A 50 7.44 -4.28 -6.96
CA ASP A 50 7.50 -5.23 -5.83
C ASP A 50 8.56 -4.73 -4.86
N ASP A 51 8.15 -4.42 -3.64
CA ASP A 51 9.03 -3.84 -2.63
C ASP A 51 8.44 -4.01 -1.22
N TRP A 52 9.29 -3.94 -0.21
CA TRP A 52 8.89 -4.00 1.19
C TRP A 52 8.70 -2.59 1.75
N VAL A 53 7.61 -2.40 2.50
CA VAL A 53 7.32 -1.14 3.17
C VAL A 53 7.31 -1.33 4.65
N LYS A 54 8.17 -0.58 5.33
CA LYS A 54 8.19 -0.53 6.78
C LYS A 54 7.00 0.27 7.29
N LEU A 55 6.29 -0.29 8.26
CA LEU A 55 5.28 0.45 9.01
C LEU A 55 5.97 1.19 10.15
N PRO A 56 5.91 2.54 10.19
CA PRO A 56 6.48 3.31 11.28
C PRO A 56 5.72 3.01 12.57
N LYS A 57 6.45 3.07 13.70
CA LYS A 57 5.88 2.82 15.03
C LYS A 57 4.84 3.89 15.37
N LEU A 58 3.68 3.45 15.82
CA LEU A 58 2.80 4.29 16.64
C LEU A 58 3.33 4.30 18.08
N PHE A 59 3.29 5.47 18.71
CA PHE A 59 3.93 5.77 20.00
C PHE A 59 3.52 4.72 21.06
N GLY A 60 4.48 3.96 21.60
CA GLY A 60 4.25 2.96 22.65
C GLY A 60 4.27 1.49 22.21
N PHE A 61 4.23 1.18 20.90
CA PHE A 61 4.26 -0.20 20.41
C PHE A 61 5.69 -0.66 20.04
N ARG A 62 6.01 -1.94 20.34
CA ARG A 62 7.31 -2.57 20.04
C ARG A 62 7.45 -3.09 18.60
N SER A 63 6.37 -3.17 17.84
CA SER A 63 6.36 -3.82 16.53
C SER A 63 6.87 -2.91 15.41
N THR A 64 7.88 -3.38 14.67
CA THR A 64 8.34 -2.85 13.38
C THR A 64 7.89 -3.81 12.28
N GLY A 65 6.59 -3.83 12.01
CA GLY A 65 6.02 -4.64 10.94
C GLY A 65 6.49 -4.16 9.57
N GLU A 66 6.69 -5.10 8.66
CA GLU A 66 6.92 -4.82 7.24
C GLU A 66 5.80 -5.46 6.42
N ILE A 67 5.36 -4.76 5.38
CA ILE A 67 4.38 -5.29 4.43
C ILE A 67 5.05 -5.39 3.07
N GLN A 68 4.97 -6.57 2.46
CA GLN A 68 5.30 -6.72 1.05
C GLN A 68 4.14 -6.19 0.22
N LYS A 69 4.43 -5.30 -0.72
CA LYS A 69 3.46 -4.79 -1.70
C LYS A 69 3.84 -5.25 -3.09
N LEU A 70 2.83 -5.64 -3.84
CA LEU A 70 2.94 -5.89 -5.27
C LEU A 70 1.91 -5.02 -5.99
N ILE A 71 2.39 -4.07 -6.78
CA ILE A 71 1.55 -3.10 -7.49
C ILE A 71 1.67 -3.31 -8.99
N PHE A 72 0.52 -3.45 -9.66
CA PHE A 72 0.41 -3.55 -11.11
C PHE A 72 -0.24 -2.29 -11.66
N PHE A 73 0.40 -1.66 -12.63
CA PHE A 73 -0.17 -0.52 -13.35
C PHE A 73 -0.69 -0.96 -14.72
N ASN A 74 -2.01 -0.97 -14.87
CA ASN A 74 -2.62 -1.10 -16.17
C ASN A 74 -2.54 0.26 -16.87
N LYS A 75 -1.58 0.41 -17.79
CA LYS A 75 -1.60 1.55 -18.72
C LYS A 75 -2.88 1.45 -19.55
N PRO A 76 -3.67 2.53 -19.69
CA PRO A 76 -4.76 2.51 -20.67
C PRO A 76 -4.16 2.22 -22.05
N ILE A 77 -4.80 1.33 -22.80
CA ILE A 77 -4.43 1.03 -24.17
C ILE A 77 -4.55 2.35 -24.94
N GLN A 78 -3.42 2.89 -25.39
CA GLN A 78 -3.40 4.04 -26.27
C GLN A 78 -3.88 3.54 -27.65
N THR A 79 -5.18 3.60 -27.91
CA THR A 79 -5.71 3.46 -29.28
C THR A 79 -5.23 4.68 -30.07
N LYS A 80 -4.40 4.41 -31.08
CA LYS A 80 -3.94 5.40 -32.07
C LYS A 80 -5.12 6.00 -32.83
#